data_AF-A0A849EQT5-F1
#
_entry.id   AF-A0A849EQT5-F1
#
_cell.length_a   1.000
_cell.length_b   1.000
_cell.length_c   1.000
_cell.angle_alpha   90.00
_cell.angle_beta   90.00
_cell.angle_gamma   90.00
#
_symmetry.space_group_name_H-M   'P 1'
#
loop_
_entity.id
_entity.type
_entity.pdbx_description
1 polymer ?
#
loop_
_entity_poly.entity_id
_entity_poly.type
_entity_poly.pdbx_seq_one_letter_code
_entity_poly.pdbx_strand_id
1 'polypeptide(L)'
;MENENRYGQRRWFGDINTLNDSGQALKTALDHLGHPILVVNRDGRPAVTQTGTLVWGEPLSHDTDGIPLLGFAPPLLPEDLGDPGFKKDMGIRYAYVAGAMANGITSVKMLQAAGRAGMIGFFGAGGLPLDQIARAADRLKADGGDFPYGFNLIHNPSDPQMETATVELYLRHNIRLISA
;
A
#
# COMPACT_ATOMS: atom_id res chain seq x y z
N MET A 1 28.18 -32.61 -12.04
CA MET A 1 28.70 -31.32 -11.54
C MET A 1 28.10 -30.25 -12.45
N GLU A 2 26.94 -29.73 -12.09
CA GLU A 2 26.08 -28.97 -13.00
C GLU A 2 25.40 -27.87 -12.17
N ASN A 3 26.09 -26.73 -11.97
CA ASN A 3 25.48 -25.52 -11.40
C ASN A 3 26.35 -24.24 -11.45
N GLU A 4 27.49 -24.22 -12.16
CA GLU A 4 28.39 -23.05 -12.11
C GLU A 4 28.00 -21.89 -13.06
N ASN A 5 27.06 -22.07 -14.00
CA ASN A 5 26.86 -21.07 -15.07
C ASN A 5 25.54 -20.27 -15.01
N ARG A 6 24.77 -20.34 -13.91
CA ARG A 6 23.46 -19.66 -13.83
C ARG A 6 23.53 -18.13 -13.62
N TYR A 7 24.67 -17.61 -13.17
CA TYR A 7 24.86 -16.17 -12.92
C TYR A 7 25.69 -15.45 -14.00
N GLY A 8 26.25 -16.19 -14.98
CA GLY A 8 27.19 -15.62 -15.97
C GLY A 8 26.60 -14.56 -16.89
N GLN A 9 25.27 -14.52 -17.03
CA GLN A 9 24.54 -13.68 -18.00
C GLN A 9 23.95 -12.38 -17.40
N ARG A 10 24.17 -12.10 -16.11
CA ARG A 10 23.66 -10.88 -15.47
C ARG A 10 24.79 -10.15 -14.79
N ARG A 11 25.00 -8.91 -15.22
CA ARG A 11 26.13 -8.10 -14.78
C ARG A 11 25.63 -6.76 -14.27
N TRP A 12 26.27 -6.29 -13.22
CA TRP A 12 26.12 -4.95 -12.69
C TRP A 12 27.37 -4.12 -13.02
N PHE A 13 27.15 -2.88 -13.45
CA PHE A 13 28.18 -1.90 -13.71
C PHE A 13 27.88 -0.63 -12.92
N GLY A 14 28.82 -0.15 -12.12
CA GLY A 14 28.65 1.06 -11.32
C GLY A 14 29.87 1.36 -10.45
N ASP A 15 29.76 2.42 -9.65
CA ASP A 15 30.83 2.80 -8.72
C ASP A 15 30.93 1.79 -7.58
N ILE A 16 32.06 1.10 -7.50
CA ILE A 16 32.35 0.07 -6.50
C ILE A 16 32.31 0.61 -5.05
N ASN A 17 32.49 1.92 -4.87
CA ASN A 17 32.37 2.57 -3.56
C ASN A 17 30.93 2.61 -3.03
N THR A 18 29.94 2.37 -3.89
CA THR A 18 28.53 2.27 -3.49
C THR A 18 28.15 0.89 -2.96
N LEU A 19 29.03 -0.12 -3.11
CA LEU A 19 28.78 -1.48 -2.64
C LEU A 19 28.94 -1.55 -1.12
N ASN A 20 27.88 -2.01 -0.46
CA ASN A 20 27.86 -2.28 0.97
C ASN A 20 27.79 -3.80 1.22
N ASP A 21 28.84 -4.35 1.83
CA ASP A 21 28.97 -5.77 2.18
C ASP A 21 28.76 -6.04 3.68
N SER A 22 28.30 -5.03 4.44
CA SER A 22 27.98 -5.20 5.86
C SER A 22 26.80 -6.15 6.07
N GLY A 23 26.76 -6.79 7.24
CA GLY A 23 25.64 -7.66 7.62
C GLY A 23 24.28 -6.95 7.72
N GLN A 24 24.24 -5.61 7.67
CA GLN A 24 23.02 -4.80 7.67
C GLN A 24 22.68 -4.22 6.29
N ALA A 25 23.52 -4.41 5.27
CA ALA A 25 23.40 -3.75 3.98
C ALA A 25 22.01 -3.95 3.34
N LEU A 26 21.51 -5.19 3.37
CA LEU A 26 20.19 -5.51 2.83
C LEU A 26 19.06 -4.84 3.62
N LYS A 27 19.15 -4.82 4.96
CA LYS A 27 18.16 -4.16 5.80
C LYS A 27 18.11 -2.66 5.51
N THR A 28 19.26 -1.99 5.47
CA THR A 28 19.35 -0.56 5.15
C THR A 28 18.77 -0.25 3.77
N ALA A 29 19.01 -1.12 2.78
CA ALA A 29 18.44 -0.96 1.45
C ALA A 29 16.91 -1.15 1.45
N LEU A 30 16.39 -2.11 2.24
CA LEU A 30 14.95 -2.33 2.41
C LEU A 30 14.23 -1.16 3.11
N ASP A 31 14.93 -0.34 3.88
CA ASP A 31 14.35 0.90 4.44
C ASP A 31 14.13 1.98 3.35
N HIS A 32 14.65 1.79 2.13
CA HIS A 32 14.60 2.73 1.01
C HIS A 32 13.96 2.11 -0.24
N LEU A 33 12.75 1.56 -0.10
CA LEU A 33 12.01 0.83 -1.16
C LEU A 33 11.74 1.64 -2.46
N GLY A 34 11.92 2.96 -2.44
CA GLY A 34 11.83 3.83 -3.62
C GLY A 34 13.02 3.72 -4.58
N HIS A 35 14.06 2.96 -4.22
CA HIS A 35 15.23 2.71 -5.06
C HIS A 35 15.36 1.20 -5.33
N PRO A 36 15.92 0.80 -6.49
CA PRO A 36 16.17 -0.60 -6.76
C PRO A 36 17.13 -1.18 -5.71
N ILE A 37 16.99 -2.46 -5.40
CA ILE A 37 17.95 -3.19 -4.55
C ILE A 37 18.69 -4.17 -5.45
N LEU A 38 20.00 -3.96 -5.57
CA LEU A 38 20.90 -4.77 -6.39
C LEU A 38 21.80 -5.55 -5.46
N VAL A 39 21.85 -6.87 -5.61
CA VAL A 39 22.77 -7.74 -4.87
C VAL A 39 23.77 -8.28 -5.87
N VAL A 40 25.05 -8.01 -5.65
CA VAL A 40 26.16 -8.39 -6.54
C VAL A 40 27.15 -9.31 -5.82
N ASN A 41 27.92 -10.08 -6.58
CA ASN A 41 28.97 -10.94 -6.07
C ASN A 41 30.32 -10.23 -6.09
N ARG A 42 30.71 -9.62 -4.97
CA ARG A 42 32.04 -9.02 -4.78
C ARG A 42 32.98 -10.05 -4.17
N ASP A 43 33.90 -10.56 -4.98
CA ASP A 43 34.96 -11.48 -4.54
C ASP A 43 34.45 -12.73 -3.79
N GLY A 44 33.34 -13.31 -4.25
CA GLY A 44 32.71 -14.49 -3.65
C GLY A 44 31.73 -14.17 -2.51
N ARG A 45 31.51 -12.89 -2.21
CA ARG A 45 30.61 -12.43 -1.13
C ARG A 45 29.51 -11.52 -1.66
N PRO A 46 28.26 -11.62 -1.14
CA PRO A 46 27.21 -10.68 -1.48
C PRO A 46 27.52 -9.26 -1.02
N ALA A 47 27.32 -8.28 -1.90
CA ALA A 47 27.28 -6.86 -1.56
C ALA A 47 26.01 -6.22 -2.14
N VAL A 48 25.51 -5.17 -1.49
CA VAL A 48 24.26 -4.49 -1.85
C VAL A 48 24.54 -3.08 -2.33
N THR A 49 23.84 -2.64 -3.38
CA THR A 49 23.81 -1.23 -3.85
C THR A 49 22.42 -0.90 -4.40
N GLN A 50 22.12 0.39 -4.50
CA GLN A 50 20.85 0.89 -5.05
C GLN A 50 21.07 1.78 -6.30
N THR A 51 22.26 1.71 -6.90
CA THR A 51 22.68 2.53 -8.05
C THR A 51 23.42 1.69 -9.09
N GLY A 52 23.63 2.23 -10.29
CA GLY A 52 24.36 1.59 -11.38
C GLY A 52 23.46 1.04 -12.48
N THR A 53 24.06 0.28 -13.39
CA THR A 53 23.42 -0.26 -14.59
C THR A 53 23.36 -1.78 -14.53
N LEU A 54 22.18 -2.34 -14.80
CA LEU A 54 21.98 -3.78 -14.95
C LEU A 54 21.98 -4.14 -16.44
N VAL A 55 22.78 -5.14 -16.81
CA VAL A 55 22.76 -5.73 -18.15
C VAL A 55 22.22 -7.15 -18.05
N TRP A 56 21.24 -7.46 -18.91
CA TRP A 56 20.61 -8.76 -19.02
C TRP A 56 20.98 -9.43 -20.34
N GLY A 57 21.26 -10.73 -20.30
CA GLY A 57 21.53 -11.54 -21.49
C GLY A 57 23.02 -11.62 -21.81
N GLU A 58 23.34 -12.18 -22.98
CA GLU A 58 24.73 -12.31 -23.40
C GLU A 58 25.29 -10.94 -23.80
N PRO A 59 26.42 -10.51 -23.21
CA PRO A 59 27.04 -9.26 -23.60
C PRO A 59 27.44 -9.33 -25.08
N LEU A 60 27.11 -8.29 -25.85
CA LEU A 60 27.34 -8.21 -27.30
C LEU A 60 28.84 -8.29 -27.70
N SER A 61 29.74 -8.16 -26.73
CA SER A 61 31.19 -8.34 -26.86
C SER A 61 31.81 -8.31 -25.48
N HIS A 62 32.57 -9.34 -25.07
CA HIS A 62 33.67 -9.41 -24.07
C HIS A 62 33.77 -8.37 -22.92
N ASP A 63 32.68 -7.74 -22.48
CA ASP A 63 32.63 -6.80 -21.37
C ASP A 63 32.53 -7.62 -20.08
N THR A 64 33.63 -8.28 -19.75
CA THR A 64 33.77 -9.17 -18.58
C THR A 64 33.92 -8.40 -17.27
N ASP A 65 34.04 -7.07 -17.33
CA ASP A 65 34.40 -6.20 -16.21
C ASP A 65 33.24 -5.90 -15.26
N GLY A 66 32.00 -6.25 -15.64
CA GLY A 66 30.85 -6.12 -14.77
C GLY A 66 30.89 -7.12 -13.61
N ILE A 67 30.41 -6.73 -12.44
CA ILE A 67 30.31 -7.62 -11.28
C ILE A 67 29.10 -8.55 -11.46
N PRO A 68 29.22 -9.86 -11.20
CA PRO A 68 28.08 -10.77 -11.33
C PRO A 68 26.91 -10.36 -10.44
N LEU A 69 25.71 -10.26 -11.01
CA LEU A 69 24.48 -9.93 -10.29
C LEU A 69 23.90 -11.21 -9.67
N LEU A 70 23.70 -11.19 -8.36
CA LEU A 70 23.09 -12.27 -7.58
C LEU A 70 21.57 -12.10 -7.43
N GLY A 71 21.10 -10.86 -7.32
CA GLY A 71 19.68 -10.57 -7.10
C GLY A 71 19.30 -9.13 -7.45
N PHE A 72 18.02 -8.92 -7.76
CA PHE A 72 17.43 -7.64 -8.11
C PHE A 72 16.01 -7.54 -7.57
N ALA A 73 15.69 -6.40 -6.94
CA ALA A 73 14.33 -5.97 -6.69
C ALA A 73 14.14 -4.55 -7.26
N PRO A 74 13.09 -4.30 -8.07
CA PRO A 74 12.78 -2.95 -8.53
C PRO A 74 12.25 -2.09 -7.36
N PRO A 75 12.21 -0.75 -7.52
CA PRO A 75 11.43 0.09 -6.62
C PRO A 75 9.99 -0.41 -6.51
N LEU A 76 9.50 -0.56 -5.30
CA LEU A 76 8.14 -1.01 -5.03
C LEU A 76 7.65 -0.36 -3.73
N LEU A 77 6.85 0.69 -3.87
CA LEU A 77 6.29 1.44 -2.75
C LEU A 77 4.96 0.84 -2.30
N PRO A 78 4.49 1.12 -1.08
CA PRO A 78 3.18 0.67 -0.62
C PRO A 78 2.02 1.14 -1.51
N GLU A 79 2.17 2.29 -2.18
CA GLU A 79 1.19 2.81 -3.12
C GLU A 79 1.13 2.06 -4.46
N ASP A 80 2.14 1.23 -4.78
CA ASP A 80 2.12 0.37 -5.98
C ASP A 80 1.32 -0.91 -5.75
N LEU A 81 0.98 -1.22 -4.50
CA LEU A 81 0.26 -2.43 -4.13
C LEU A 81 -1.25 -2.30 -4.34
N GLY A 82 -1.88 -3.45 -4.65
CA GLY A 82 -3.32 -3.58 -4.84
C GLY A 82 -3.82 -3.13 -6.21
N ASP A 83 -5.14 -3.03 -6.35
CA ASP A 83 -5.80 -2.71 -7.62
C ASP A 83 -5.76 -1.19 -7.90
N PRO A 84 -5.19 -0.74 -9.04
CA PRO A 84 -5.20 0.68 -9.42
C PRO A 84 -6.59 1.26 -9.68
N GLY A 85 -7.51 0.45 -10.22
CA GLY A 85 -8.91 0.81 -10.42
C GLY A 85 -9.62 1.06 -9.08
N PHE A 86 -9.42 0.19 -8.09
CA PHE A 86 -9.96 0.42 -6.74
C PHE A 86 -9.49 1.75 -6.14
N LYS A 87 -8.19 2.04 -6.21
CA LYS A 87 -7.62 3.31 -5.73
C LYS A 87 -8.23 4.52 -6.44
N LYS A 88 -8.39 4.43 -7.77
CA LYS A 88 -9.00 5.47 -8.58
C LYS A 88 -10.47 5.69 -8.25
N ASP A 89 -11.26 4.62 -8.17
CA ASP A 89 -12.70 4.67 -7.94
C ASP A 89 -13.01 5.19 -6.53
N MET A 90 -12.19 4.82 -5.54
CA MET A 90 -12.34 5.29 -4.16
C MET A 90 -11.65 6.63 -3.89
N GLY A 91 -10.78 7.13 -4.78
CA GLY A 91 -10.02 8.37 -4.58
C GLY A 91 -8.97 8.28 -3.47
N ILE A 92 -8.28 7.14 -3.34
CA ILE A 92 -7.29 6.87 -2.28
C ILE A 92 -5.89 6.59 -2.85
N ARG A 93 -4.85 6.78 -2.03
CA ARG A 93 -3.44 6.51 -2.38
C ARG A 93 -3.08 5.05 -2.15
N TYR A 94 -3.52 4.48 -1.03
CA TYR A 94 -3.22 3.11 -0.66
C TYR A 94 -4.46 2.24 -0.85
N ALA A 95 -4.30 1.04 -1.42
CA ALA A 95 -5.37 0.06 -1.55
C ALA A 95 -5.69 -0.58 -0.19
N TYR A 96 -6.18 0.23 0.74
CA TYR A 96 -6.39 -0.14 2.13
C TYR A 96 -7.67 0.46 2.70
N VAL A 97 -8.41 -0.37 3.43
CA VAL A 97 -9.69 -0.03 4.04
C VAL A 97 -9.60 -0.19 5.56
N ALA A 98 -9.87 0.88 6.29
CA ALA A 98 -10.19 0.79 7.70
C ALA A 98 -11.63 0.30 7.86
N GLY A 99 -11.77 -1.00 8.16
CA GLY A 99 -13.05 -1.67 8.29
C GLY A 99 -13.96 -1.08 9.37
N ALA A 100 -15.26 -1.24 9.19
CA ALA A 100 -16.24 -0.79 10.16
C ALA A 100 -16.26 -1.67 11.42
N MET A 101 -16.11 -1.04 12.58
CA MET A 101 -16.25 -1.66 13.89
C MET A 101 -17.42 -1.01 14.61
N ALA A 102 -18.40 -1.82 15.01
CA ALA A 102 -19.70 -1.40 15.54
C ALA A 102 -19.60 -0.46 16.75
N ASN A 103 -20.74 0.14 17.13
CA ASN A 103 -20.88 1.06 18.26
C ASN A 103 -19.95 2.28 18.17
N GLY A 104 -19.62 2.71 16.94
CA GLY A 104 -18.75 3.86 16.69
C GLY A 104 -17.28 3.64 17.02
N ILE A 105 -16.83 2.38 17.20
CA ILE A 105 -15.40 2.07 17.42
C ILE A 105 -14.58 2.58 16.24
N THR A 106 -15.00 2.29 14.99
CA THR A 106 -14.48 3.02 13.83
C THR A 106 -15.12 4.40 13.80
N SER A 107 -14.54 5.30 14.59
CA SER A 107 -15.07 6.63 14.87
C SER A 107 -14.79 7.64 13.75
N VAL A 108 -15.46 8.80 13.82
CA VAL A 108 -15.19 9.95 12.94
C VAL A 108 -13.70 10.35 12.96
N LYS A 109 -13.05 10.33 14.13
CA LYS A 109 -11.62 10.65 14.26
C LYS A 109 -10.73 9.63 13.53
N MET A 110 -11.11 8.35 13.57
CA MET A 110 -10.37 7.30 12.89
C MET A 110 -10.50 7.43 11.36
N LEU A 111 -11.71 7.72 10.87
CA LEU A 111 -11.94 8.03 9.45
C LEU A 111 -11.12 9.23 8.98
N GLN A 112 -11.06 10.30 9.78
CA GLN A 112 -10.24 11.47 9.46
C GLN A 112 -8.75 11.15 9.38
N ALA A 113 -8.23 10.39 10.35
CA ALA A 113 -6.84 9.98 10.35
C ALA A 113 -6.51 9.10 9.13
N ALA A 114 -7.36 8.12 8.82
CA ALA A 114 -7.18 7.23 7.67
C ALA A 114 -7.29 8.00 6.33
N GLY A 115 -8.33 8.81 6.19
CA GLY A 115 -8.59 9.64 5.01
C GLY A 115 -7.44 10.57 4.68
N ARG A 116 -6.95 11.33 5.66
CA ARG A 116 -5.81 12.24 5.49
C ARG A 116 -4.50 11.51 5.17
N ALA A 117 -4.37 10.27 5.59
CA ALA A 117 -3.23 9.42 5.25
C ALA A 117 -3.37 8.75 3.86
N GLY A 118 -4.43 9.04 3.10
CA GLY A 118 -4.64 8.50 1.75
C GLY A 118 -5.25 7.10 1.73
N MET A 119 -6.00 6.73 2.77
CA MET A 119 -6.78 5.48 2.87
C MET A 119 -8.27 5.80 2.97
N ILE A 120 -9.14 4.80 2.91
CA ILE A 120 -10.58 4.96 3.16
C ILE A 120 -10.98 4.26 4.46
N GLY A 121 -11.99 4.79 5.15
CA GLY A 121 -12.58 4.15 6.32
C GLY A 121 -14.11 4.15 6.28
N PHE A 122 -14.70 3.16 6.96
CA PHE A 122 -16.15 3.02 7.09
C PHE A 122 -16.60 3.22 8.52
N PHE A 123 -17.46 4.22 8.75
CA PHE A 123 -17.95 4.54 10.08
C PHE A 123 -18.72 3.37 10.69
N GLY A 124 -18.44 3.09 11.96
CA GLY A 124 -19.02 2.01 12.76
C GLY A 124 -20.48 2.21 13.16
N ALA A 125 -21.40 2.34 12.19
CA ALA A 125 -22.80 2.69 12.45
C ALA A 125 -23.62 1.60 13.17
N GLY A 126 -23.23 0.32 13.04
CA GLY A 126 -23.97 -0.79 13.64
C GLY A 126 -24.14 -0.64 15.15
N GLY A 127 -25.37 -0.80 15.64
CA GLY A 127 -25.69 -0.66 17.06
C GLY A 127 -25.86 0.78 17.55
N LEU A 128 -25.61 1.79 16.71
CA LEU A 128 -25.86 3.19 17.05
C LEU A 128 -27.29 3.61 16.68
N PRO A 129 -27.93 4.48 17.48
CA PRO A 129 -29.19 5.10 17.11
C PRO A 129 -29.00 6.08 15.94
N LEU A 130 -30.07 6.28 15.15
CA LEU A 130 -30.05 7.11 13.94
C LEU A 130 -29.58 8.55 14.20
N ASP A 131 -29.89 9.13 15.36
CA ASP A 131 -29.45 10.49 15.71
C ASP A 131 -27.92 10.59 15.86
N GLN A 132 -27.28 9.54 16.39
CA GLN A 132 -25.82 9.47 16.47
C GLN A 132 -25.17 9.26 15.10
N ILE A 133 -25.79 8.45 14.23
CA ILE A 133 -25.33 8.26 12.85
C ILE A 133 -25.42 9.58 12.08
N ALA A 134 -26.53 10.32 12.21
CA ALA A 134 -26.71 11.64 11.60
C ALA A 134 -25.63 12.64 12.07
N ARG A 135 -25.39 12.73 13.39
CA ARG A 135 -24.33 13.60 13.94
C ARG A 135 -22.95 13.24 13.41
N ALA A 136 -22.65 11.95 13.22
CA ALA A 136 -21.39 11.51 12.63
C ALA A 136 -21.26 11.95 11.16
N ALA A 137 -22.33 11.81 10.38
CA ALA A 137 -22.38 12.26 8.99
C ALA A 137 -22.19 13.78 8.87
N ASP A 138 -22.87 14.57 9.71
CA ASP A 138 -22.76 16.02 9.72
C ASP A 138 -21.34 16.47 10.08
N ARG A 139 -20.70 15.80 11.05
CA ARG A 139 -19.32 16.10 11.44
C ARG A 139 -18.31 15.80 10.33
N LEU A 140 -18.43 14.65 9.66
CA LEU A 140 -17.57 14.30 8.52
C LEU A 140 -17.74 15.27 7.35
N LYS A 141 -18.98 15.73 7.11
CA LYS A 141 -19.27 16.73 6.07
C LYS A 141 -18.71 18.12 6.41
N ALA A 142 -18.79 18.52 7.67
CA ALA A 142 -18.30 19.83 8.12
C ALA A 142 -16.77 19.96 8.03
N ASP A 143 -16.04 18.87 8.20
CA ASP A 143 -14.57 18.84 8.17
C ASP A 143 -13.98 18.89 6.74
N GLY A 144 -14.75 19.36 5.76
CA GLY A 144 -14.25 19.80 4.46
C GLY A 144 -14.28 18.78 3.33
N GLY A 145 -14.64 17.51 3.59
CA GLY A 145 -14.77 16.50 2.52
C GLY A 145 -13.47 16.20 1.77
N ASP A 146 -12.30 16.54 2.33
CA ASP A 146 -10.98 16.39 1.68
C ASP A 146 -10.57 14.93 1.43
N PHE A 147 -11.33 13.95 1.93
CA PHE A 147 -11.02 12.54 1.79
C PHE A 147 -12.29 11.69 1.66
N PRO A 148 -12.21 10.53 0.97
CA PRO A 148 -13.32 9.60 0.85
C PRO A 148 -13.61 8.88 2.17
N TYR A 149 -14.89 8.67 2.46
CA TYR A 149 -15.35 7.89 3.60
C TYR A 149 -16.66 7.19 3.28
N GLY A 150 -16.93 6.11 4.01
CA GLY A 150 -18.20 5.39 3.92
C GLY A 150 -18.81 5.13 5.29
N PHE A 151 -19.97 4.48 5.27
CA PHE A 151 -20.70 4.08 6.47
C PHE A 151 -21.01 2.59 6.41
N ASN A 152 -21.03 1.93 7.57
CA ASN A 152 -21.46 0.55 7.68
C ASN A 152 -22.98 0.43 7.53
N LEU A 153 -23.47 -0.58 6.83
CA LEU A 153 -24.88 -0.97 6.80
C LEU A 153 -24.96 -2.43 7.25
N ILE A 154 -25.26 -2.66 8.53
CA ILE A 154 -25.36 -4.01 9.07
C ILE A 154 -26.76 -4.57 8.82
N HIS A 155 -26.81 -5.78 8.26
CA HIS A 155 -28.03 -6.57 8.24
C HIS A 155 -28.46 -6.94 9.66
N ASN A 156 -29.68 -6.54 10.03
CA ASN A 156 -30.37 -6.86 11.25
C ASN A 156 -31.68 -7.61 10.93
N PRO A 157 -31.63 -8.95 10.85
CA PRO A 157 -32.81 -9.78 10.54
C PRO A 157 -33.99 -9.56 11.49
N SER A 158 -33.72 -9.14 12.72
CA SER A 158 -34.75 -8.92 13.75
C SER A 158 -35.44 -7.56 13.63
N ASP A 159 -34.86 -6.60 12.90
CA ASP A 159 -35.42 -5.26 12.72
C ASP A 159 -35.11 -4.67 11.32
N PRO A 160 -35.85 -5.12 10.27
CA PRO A 160 -35.71 -4.59 8.92
C PRO A 160 -36.10 -3.11 8.77
N GLN A 161 -36.90 -2.57 9.70
CA GLN A 161 -37.29 -1.16 9.69
C GLN A 161 -36.11 -0.27 10.05
N MET A 162 -35.27 -0.71 10.99
CA MET A 162 -34.03 0.00 11.33
C MET A 162 -33.05 0.05 10.14
N GLU A 163 -32.90 -1.04 9.38
CA GLU A 163 -32.10 -1.04 8.15
C GLU A 163 -32.63 -0.02 7.13
N THR A 164 -33.94 -0.05 6.87
CA THR A 164 -34.61 0.88 5.95
C THR A 164 -34.40 2.33 6.39
N ALA A 165 -34.62 2.63 7.67
CA ALA A 165 -34.44 3.97 8.21
C ALA A 165 -32.98 4.46 8.15
N THR A 166 -32.01 3.54 8.26
CA THR A 166 -30.58 3.83 8.10
C THR A 166 -30.25 4.18 6.65
N VAL A 167 -30.77 3.42 5.68
CA VAL A 167 -30.62 3.73 4.24
C VAL A 167 -31.24 5.09 3.91
N GLU A 168 -32.44 5.37 4.41
CA GLU A 168 -33.12 6.66 4.23
C GLU A 168 -32.29 7.83 4.82
N LEU A 169 -31.62 7.62 5.95
CA LEU A 169 -30.67 8.58 6.51
C LEU A 169 -29.48 8.78 5.57
N TYR A 170 -28.87 7.71 5.06
CA TYR A 170 -27.74 7.80 4.13
C TYR A 170 -28.09 8.57 2.86
N LEU A 171 -29.28 8.33 2.29
CA LEU A 171 -29.78 9.09 1.14
C LEU A 171 -29.94 10.58 1.45
N ARG A 172 -30.57 10.93 2.60
CA ARG A 172 -30.75 12.33 3.01
C ARG A 172 -29.42 13.07 3.24
N HIS A 173 -28.41 12.39 3.78
CA HIS A 173 -27.08 12.97 4.02
C HIS A 173 -26.14 12.86 2.80
N ASN A 174 -26.62 12.32 1.67
CA ASN A 174 -25.82 12.08 0.46
C ASN A 174 -24.56 11.23 0.72
N ILE A 175 -24.68 10.20 1.55
CA ILE A 175 -23.62 9.21 1.75
C ILE A 175 -23.55 8.31 0.51
N ARG A 176 -22.37 8.24 -0.12
CA ARG A 176 -22.18 7.57 -1.42
C ARG A 176 -21.48 6.20 -1.35
N LEU A 177 -20.87 5.88 -0.22
CA LEU A 177 -20.11 4.65 -0.02
C LEU A 177 -20.65 3.91 1.21
N ILE A 178 -20.94 2.63 1.03
CA ILE A 178 -21.40 1.73 2.09
C ILE A 178 -20.51 0.49 2.15
N SER A 179 -20.29 0.00 3.37
CA SER A 179 -19.82 -1.37 3.63
C SER A 179 -21.05 -2.15 4.08
N ALA A 180 -21.44 -3.18 3.33
CA ALA A 180 -22.64 -3.98 3.58
C ALA A 180 -22.28 -5.46 3.75
#